data_AF-A0A7W4Z5J7-F1
#
_entry.id   AF-A0A7W4Z5J7-F1
#
_cell.length_a   1.000
_cell.length_b   1.000
_cell.length_c   1.000
_cell.angle_alpha   90.00
_cell.angle_beta   90.00
_cell.angle_gamma   90.00
#
_symmetry.space_group_name_H-M   'P 1'
#
loop_
_entity.id
_entity.type
_entity.pdbx_description
1 polymer ?
#
loop_
_entity_poly.entity_id
_entity_poly.type
_entity_poly.pdbx_seq_one_letter_code
_entity_poly.pdbx_strand_id
1 'polypeptide(L)'
;MSKVITRPSTATAFGFMSFEITLRSLKIASLFSLAFAILFALVSAIFYFGDWYRLMAVSCIGAFVGLVAAPEFEPKAFSRPRLVQSLSGLCAGVLAGSVAGFSIELVLAVSIAGLVVGWLAPIWVKHIQIP
;
A
#
# COMPACT_ATOMS: atom_id res chain seq x y z
N MET A 1 -35.05 -31.51 -30.97
CA MET A 1 -34.78 -30.29 -30.18
C MET A 1 -33.79 -30.63 -29.06
N SER A 2 -32.86 -29.71 -28.77
CA SER A 2 -31.86 -29.72 -27.68
C SER A 2 -30.55 -30.48 -27.99
N LYS A 3 -29.58 -29.81 -28.63
CA LYS A 3 -28.47 -28.99 -28.08
C LYS A 3 -27.21 -29.82 -27.79
N VAL A 4 -26.34 -29.85 -28.80
CA VAL A 4 -24.90 -30.05 -28.67
C VAL A 4 -24.33 -28.92 -27.79
N ILE A 5 -23.69 -29.25 -26.68
CA ILE A 5 -22.76 -28.33 -26.01
C ILE A 5 -21.44 -29.07 -25.82
N THR A 6 -20.53 -28.68 -26.70
CA THR A 6 -19.11 -28.95 -26.70
C THR A 6 -18.45 -28.48 -25.41
N ARG A 7 -17.60 -29.31 -24.81
CA ARG A 7 -16.55 -28.83 -23.89
C ARG A 7 -15.57 -27.98 -24.69
N PRO A 8 -14.94 -26.96 -24.09
CA PRO A 8 -13.49 -27.08 -23.99
C PRO A 8 -12.85 -26.41 -22.76
N SER A 9 -11.63 -26.90 -22.48
CA SER A 9 -10.47 -26.14 -22.01
C SER A 9 -10.28 -25.92 -20.49
N THR A 10 -9.82 -26.98 -19.84
CA THR A 10 -8.87 -26.91 -18.71
C THR A 10 -7.47 -26.58 -19.24
N ALA A 11 -7.27 -25.36 -19.75
CA ALA A 11 -5.96 -24.89 -20.19
C ALA A 11 -5.79 -23.39 -19.91
N THR A 12 -5.58 -23.04 -18.64
CA THR A 12 -4.91 -21.78 -18.22
C THR A 12 -4.37 -21.93 -16.80
N ALA A 13 -3.69 -23.05 -16.54
CA ALA A 13 -2.78 -23.18 -15.41
C ALA A 13 -1.46 -22.45 -15.75
N PHE A 14 -1.52 -21.11 -15.88
CA PHE A 14 -0.35 -20.23 -15.84
C PHE A 14 -0.85 -18.79 -15.63
N GLY A 15 -1.48 -18.55 -14.48
CA GLY A 15 -1.94 -17.24 -14.05
C GLY A 15 -0.78 -16.34 -13.62
N PHE A 16 0.18 -16.07 -14.52
CA PHE A 16 0.97 -14.86 -14.46
C PHE A 16 0.00 -13.70 -14.80
N MET A 17 -0.35 -12.89 -13.81
CA MET A 17 0.35 -11.63 -13.54
C MET A 17 -0.25 -10.46 -14.33
N SER A 18 -1.57 -10.27 -14.30
CA SER A 18 -2.16 -8.96 -14.58
C SER A 18 -2.55 -8.31 -13.26
N PHE A 19 -1.67 -7.45 -12.77
CA PHE A 19 -1.97 -6.46 -11.75
C PHE A 19 -2.89 -5.40 -12.38
N GLU A 20 -4.17 -5.72 -12.60
CA GLU A 20 -5.13 -4.73 -13.10
C GLU A 20 -5.46 -3.73 -11.99
N ILE A 21 -4.65 -2.67 -11.89
CA ILE A 21 -5.04 -1.47 -11.17
C ILE A 21 -6.06 -0.76 -12.05
N THR A 22 -7.34 -0.83 -11.71
CA THR A 22 -8.33 0.01 -12.36
C THR A 22 -8.06 1.49 -12.05
N LEU A 23 -8.26 2.36 -13.04
CA LEU A 23 -8.03 3.82 -12.91
C LEU A 23 -8.78 4.42 -11.71
N ARG A 24 -9.94 3.85 -11.36
CA ARG A 24 -10.73 4.20 -10.17
C ARG A 24 -9.96 3.90 -8.87
N SER A 25 -9.39 2.71 -8.76
CA SER A 25 -8.63 2.25 -7.58
C SER A 25 -7.37 3.08 -7.36
N LEU A 26 -6.68 3.48 -8.44
CA LEU A 26 -5.54 4.37 -8.36
C LEU A 26 -5.92 5.75 -7.82
N LYS A 27 -7.04 6.33 -8.29
CA LYS A 27 -7.54 7.63 -7.81
C LYS A 27 -7.87 7.60 -6.32
N ILE A 28 -8.53 6.54 -5.87
CA ILE A 28 -8.88 6.35 -4.45
C ILE A 28 -7.60 6.22 -3.62
N ALA A 29 -6.67 5.36 -4.03
CA ALA A 29 -5.39 5.18 -3.36
C ALA A 29 -4.59 6.49 -3.27
N SER A 30 -4.52 7.27 -4.35
CA SER A 30 -3.83 8.56 -4.35
C SER A 30 -4.51 9.58 -3.44
N LEU A 31 -5.84 9.60 -3.38
CA LEU A 31 -6.58 10.53 -2.54
C LEU A 31 -6.32 10.26 -1.05
N PHE A 32 -6.43 9.00 -0.64
CA PHE A 32 -6.16 8.58 0.74
C PHE A 32 -4.69 8.79 1.11
N SER A 33 -3.76 8.43 0.22
CA SER A 33 -2.33 8.70 0.40
C SER A 33 -2.06 10.19 0.64
N LEU A 34 -2.65 11.07 -0.18
CA LEU A 34 -2.45 12.50 -0.05
C LEU A 34 -3.08 13.05 1.23
N ALA A 35 -4.30 12.63 1.57
CA ALA A 35 -5.02 13.07 2.76
C ALA A 35 -4.25 12.72 4.04
N PHE A 36 -3.77 11.48 4.17
CA PHE A 36 -2.97 11.06 5.32
C PHE A 36 -1.59 11.71 5.35
N ALA A 37 -0.94 11.89 4.20
CA ALA A 37 0.33 12.61 4.12
C ALA A 37 0.20 14.05 4.62
N ILE A 38 -0.83 14.78 4.18
CA ILE A 38 -1.12 16.15 4.61
C ILE A 38 -1.42 16.20 6.10
N LEU A 39 -2.23 15.27 6.61
CA LEU A 39 -2.58 15.22 8.03
C LEU A 39 -1.35 15.02 8.91
N PHE A 40 -0.49 14.06 8.55
CA PHE A 40 0.77 13.80 9.25
C PHE A 40 1.77 14.95 9.11
N ALA A 41 1.84 15.58 7.94
CA ALA A 41 2.67 16.75 7.69
C ALA A 41 2.23 17.95 8.55
N LEU A 42 0.93 18.22 8.65
CA LEU A 42 0.36 19.30 9.46
C LEU A 42 0.68 19.08 10.95
N VAL A 43 0.46 17.87 11.46
CA VAL A 43 0.82 17.52 12.85
C VAL A 43 2.32 17.74 13.06
N SER A 44 3.18 17.24 12.17
CA SER A 44 4.62 17.44 12.30
C SER A 44 5.02 18.92 12.23
N ALA A 45 4.40 19.71 11.35
CA ALA A 45 4.69 21.13 11.19
C ALA A 45 4.28 21.94 12.43
N ILE A 46 3.13 21.64 13.03
CA ILE A 46 2.64 22.36 14.23
C ILE A 46 3.54 22.07 15.44
N PHE A 47 3.93 20.81 15.65
CA PHE A 47 4.71 20.42 16.84
C PHE A 47 6.22 20.58 16.68
N TYR A 48 6.76 20.48 15.47
CA TYR A 48 8.20 20.43 15.18
C TYR A 48 8.56 21.32 13.99
N PHE A 49 8.13 22.58 14.06
CA PHE A 49 8.40 23.57 13.03
C PHE A 49 9.92 23.80 12.87
N GLY A 50 10.43 23.65 11.63
CA GLY A 50 11.84 23.85 11.28
C GLY A 50 12.65 22.57 11.04
N ASP A 51 12.13 21.40 11.40
CA ASP A 51 12.76 20.10 11.10
C ASP A 51 12.21 19.52 9.79
N TRP A 52 12.79 19.96 8.67
CA TRP A 52 12.38 19.57 7.33
C TRP A 52 12.61 18.08 7.04
N TYR A 53 13.64 17.48 7.63
CA TYR A 53 13.93 16.06 7.47
C TYR A 53 12.82 15.21 8.07
N ARG A 54 12.44 15.54 9.31
CA ARG A 54 11.33 14.89 9.99
C ARG A 54 10.00 15.10 9.26
N LEU A 55 9.73 16.32 8.79
CA LEU A 55 8.49 16.61 8.05
C LEU A 55 8.38 15.73 6.80
N MET A 56 9.46 15.56 6.03
CA MET A 56 9.48 14.69 4.86
C MET A 56 9.30 13.21 5.22
N ALA A 57 9.98 12.73 6.25
CA ALA A 57 9.85 11.35 6.72
C ALA A 57 8.42 11.03 7.18
N VAL A 58 7.83 11.90 8.01
CA VAL A 58 6.49 11.74 8.57
C VAL A 58 5.40 11.86 7.50
N SER A 59 5.59 12.75 6.50
CA SER A 59 4.71 12.84 5.33
C SER A 59 4.75 11.59 4.46
N CYS A 60 5.94 11.00 4.25
CA CYS A 60 6.09 9.74 3.54
C CYS A 60 5.38 8.61 4.28
N ILE A 61 5.57 8.50 5.59
CA ILE A 61 4.87 7.52 6.43
C ILE A 61 3.35 7.70 6.31
N GLY A 62 2.86 8.93 6.39
CA GLY A 62 1.44 9.25 6.19
C GLY A 62 0.94 8.81 4.82
N ALA A 63 1.69 9.05 3.75
CA ALA A 63 1.36 8.60 2.40
C ALA A 63 1.21 7.08 2.33
N PHE A 64 2.15 6.34 2.93
CA PHE A 64 2.09 4.87 2.96
C PHE A 64 0.94 4.34 3.80
N VAL A 65 0.65 4.96 4.95
CA VAL A 65 -0.53 4.62 5.76
C VAL A 65 -1.80 4.84 4.95
N GLY A 66 -1.92 5.95 4.22
CA GLY A 66 -3.06 6.21 3.34
C GLY A 66 -3.19 5.20 2.20
N LEU A 67 -2.08 4.77 1.58
CA LEU A 67 -2.07 3.69 0.59
C LEU A 67 -2.49 2.35 1.19
N VAL A 68 -2.13 2.08 2.44
CA VAL A 68 -2.51 0.86 3.14
C VAL A 68 -4.00 0.89 3.53
N ALA A 69 -4.51 2.05 3.93
CA ALA A 69 -5.89 2.25 4.32
C ALA A 69 -6.88 2.22 3.14
N ALA A 70 -6.49 2.73 1.96
CA ALA A 70 -7.36 2.80 0.78
C ALA A 70 -8.05 1.47 0.38
N PRO A 71 -7.35 0.32 0.27
CA PRO A 71 -7.98 -0.96 -0.01
C PRO A 71 -8.94 -1.46 1.08
N GLU A 72 -8.85 -0.91 2.30
CA GLU A 72 -9.68 -1.32 3.43
C GLU A 72 -10.98 -0.52 3.50
N PHE A 73 -10.92 0.78 3.20
CA PHE A 73 -12.10 1.62 3.09
C PHE A 73 -12.95 1.30 1.85
N GLU A 74 -12.32 0.88 0.74
CA GLU A 74 -13.02 0.54 -0.49
C GLU A 74 -12.61 -0.84 -1.06
N PRO A 75 -12.96 -1.95 -0.38
CA PRO A 75 -12.55 -3.29 -0.79
C PRO A 75 -13.15 -3.72 -2.14
N LYS A 76 -14.27 -3.09 -2.56
CA LYS A 76 -14.90 -3.33 -3.86
C LYS A 76 -14.07 -2.82 -5.04
N ALA A 77 -13.15 -1.89 -4.80
CA ALA A 77 -12.26 -1.33 -5.82
C ALA A 77 -10.96 -2.14 -5.98
N PHE A 78 -10.65 -3.06 -5.06
CA PHE A 78 -9.37 -3.78 -5.07
C PHE A 78 -9.58 -5.30 -5.06
N SER A 79 -9.18 -5.95 -6.16
CA SER A 79 -9.24 -7.41 -6.30
C SER A 79 -8.21 -8.12 -5.39
N ARG A 80 -7.07 -7.48 -5.08
CA ARG A 80 -5.99 -8.05 -4.25
C ARG A 80 -5.35 -7.01 -3.30
N PRO A 81 -6.04 -6.61 -2.22
CA PRO A 81 -5.58 -5.55 -1.30
C PRO A 81 -4.22 -5.86 -0.65
N ARG A 82 -3.97 -7.11 -0.26
CA ARG A 82 -2.70 -7.56 0.35
C ARG A 82 -1.47 -7.25 -0.51
N LEU A 83 -1.57 -7.44 -1.82
CA LEU A 83 -0.42 -7.24 -2.71
C LEU A 83 -0.09 -5.74 -2.85
N VAL A 84 -1.12 -4.89 -2.93
CA VAL A 84 -0.94 -3.43 -2.98
C VAL A 84 -0.31 -2.92 -1.69
N GLN A 85 -0.79 -3.39 -0.54
CA GLN A 85 -0.27 -3.02 0.78
C GLN A 85 1.16 -3.52 1.01
N SER A 86 1.49 -4.73 0.54
CA SER A 86 2.85 -5.29 0.67
C SER A 86 3.84 -4.57 -0.24
N LEU A 87 3.43 -4.26 -1.48
CA LEU A 87 4.27 -3.54 -2.44
C LEU A 87 4.48 -2.09 -2.00
N SER A 88 3.45 -1.43 -1.46
CA SER A 88 3.60 -0.09 -0.90
C SER A 88 4.52 -0.10 0.32
N GLY A 89 4.39 -1.09 1.22
CA GLY A 89 5.29 -1.27 2.37
C GLY A 89 6.75 -1.54 1.96
N LEU A 90 6.98 -2.34 0.92
CA LEU A 90 8.33 -2.54 0.37
C LEU A 90 8.91 -1.24 -0.17
N CYS A 91 8.15 -0.53 -1.01
CA CYS A 91 8.57 0.77 -1.55
C CYS A 91 8.84 1.79 -0.45
N ALA A 92 8.05 1.77 0.63
CA ALA A 92 8.26 2.59 1.81
C ALA A 92 9.60 2.34 2.45
N GLY A 93 9.95 1.07 2.69
CA GLY A 93 11.21 0.73 3.32
C GLY A 93 12.42 1.03 2.44
N VAL A 94 12.30 0.86 1.12
CA VAL A 94 13.36 1.26 0.16
C VAL A 94 13.58 2.76 0.21
N LEU A 95 12.51 3.56 0.14
CA LEU A 95 12.59 5.02 0.16
C LEU A 95 13.06 5.55 1.51
N ALA A 96 12.56 5.00 2.62
CA ALA A 96 12.98 5.41 3.96
C ALA A 96 14.46 5.07 4.21
N GLY A 97 14.89 3.87 3.85
CA GLY A 97 16.27 3.44 4.01
C GLY A 97 17.25 4.24 3.15
N SER A 98 16.86 4.59 1.93
CA SER A 98 17.70 5.41 1.03
C SER A 98 17.80 6.86 1.50
N VAL A 99 16.70 7.47 1.95
CA VAL A 99 16.68 8.84 2.51
C VAL A 99 17.45 8.93 3.83
N ALA A 100 17.46 7.86 4.63
CA ALA A 100 18.26 7.79 5.85
C ALA A 100 19.76 7.59 5.60
N GLY A 101 20.18 7.33 4.35
CA GLY A 101 21.58 7.08 4.02
C GLY A 101 22.12 5.79 4.65
N PHE A 102 21.26 4.82 4.93
CA PHE A 102 21.66 3.56 5.53
C PHE A 102 22.44 2.66 4.55
N SER A 103 23.21 1.73 5.09
CA SER A 103 23.87 0.69 4.31
C SER A 103 22.85 -0.21 3.59
N ILE A 104 23.25 -0.80 2.46
CA ILE A 104 22.38 -1.61 1.60
C ILE A 104 21.66 -2.74 2.37
N GLU A 105 22.33 -3.33 3.37
CA GLU A 105 21.78 -4.38 4.25
C GLU A 105 20.63 -3.86 5.10
N LEU A 106 20.79 -2.65 5.67
CA LEU A 106 19.75 -1.99 6.47
C LEU A 106 18.59 -1.55 5.59
N VAL A 107 18.85 -1.04 4.38
CA VAL A 107 17.79 -0.73 3.41
C VAL A 107 16.97 -1.98 3.11
N LEU A 108 17.64 -3.11 2.80
CA LEU A 108 16.98 -4.40 2.58
C LEU A 108 16.18 -4.86 3.80
N ALA A 109 16.73 -4.74 5.00
CA ALA A 109 16.04 -5.11 6.23
C ALA A 109 14.77 -4.27 6.45
N VAL A 110 14.85 -2.95 6.27
CA VAL A 110 13.70 -2.04 6.41
C VAL A 110 12.68 -2.27 5.30
N SER A 111 13.10 -2.59 4.08
CA SER A 111 12.21 -2.96 2.97
C SER A 111 11.45 -4.27 3.24
N ILE A 112 12.14 -5.30 3.76
CA ILE A 112 11.52 -6.57 4.12
C ILE A 112 10.57 -6.37 5.30
N ALA A 113 10.96 -5.60 6.32
CA ALA A 113 10.09 -5.26 7.44
C ALA A 113 8.84 -4.51 6.94
N GLY A 114 9.01 -3.52 6.05
CA GLY A 114 7.91 -2.79 5.43
C GLY A 114 6.98 -3.68 4.62
N LEU A 115 7.52 -4.65 3.87
CA LEU A 115 6.74 -5.65 3.15
C LEU A 115 5.90 -6.50 4.10
N VAL A 116 6.51 -6.99 5.19
CA VAL A 116 5.81 -7.81 6.21
C VAL A 116 4.71 -7.00 6.89
N VAL A 117 4.98 -5.74 7.26
CA VAL A 117 3.98 -4.84 7.84
C VAL A 117 2.83 -4.60 6.86
N GLY A 118 3.13 -4.34 5.58
CA GLY A 118 2.13 -4.20 4.53
C GLY A 118 1.32 -5.48 4.30
N TRP A 119 1.94 -6.65 4.42
CA TRP A 119 1.25 -7.94 4.33
C TRP A 119 0.31 -8.20 5.52
N LEU A 120 0.70 -7.73 6.70
CA LEU A 120 -0.08 -7.82 7.94
C LEU A 120 -1.18 -6.75 8.06
N ALA A 121 -1.15 -5.70 7.24
CA ALA A 121 -2.15 -4.63 7.25
C ALA A 121 -3.62 -5.10 7.39
N PRO A 122 -4.13 -6.06 6.59
CA PRO A 122 -5.54 -6.46 6.66
C PRO A 122 -5.90 -7.29 7.91
N ILE A 123 -4.92 -7.69 8.71
CA ILE A 123 -5.16 -8.34 10.00
C ILE A 123 -5.35 -7.27 11.09
N TRP A 124 -4.53 -6.22 11.05
CA TRP A 124 -4.49 -5.18 12.09
C TRP A 124 -5.55 -4.11 11.85
N VAL A 125 -5.80 -3.73 10.60
CA VAL A 125 -6.82 -2.71 10.29
C VAL A 125 -8.24 -3.27 10.50
N LYS A 126 -8.47 -4.58 10.32
CA LYS A 126 -9.73 -5.23 10.75
C LYS A 126 -10.00 -5.19 12.25
N HIS A 127 -8.95 -5.05 13.06
CA HIS A 127 -9.08 -4.85 14.51
C HIS A 127 -9.39 -3.40 14.88
N ILE A 128 -9.18 -2.46 13.95
CA ILE A 128 -9.64 -1.08 14.11
C ILE A 128 -11.14 -1.09 13.81
N GLN A 129 -11.93 -1.46 14.81
CA GLN A 129 -13.37 -1.23 14.79
C GLN A 129 -13.59 0.28 14.83
N ILE A 130 -13.91 0.88 13.67
CA ILE A 130 -14.40 2.25 13.61
C ILE A 130 -15.85 2.18 14.12
N PRO A 131 -16.17 2.84 15.26
CA PRO A 131 -17.54 2.92 15.76
C PRO A 131 -18.46 3.72 14.82
#